data_AF-U6GZG4-F1
#
_entry.id   AF-U6GZG4-F1
#
_cell.length_a   1.000
_cell.length_b   1.000
_cell.length_c   1.000
_cell.angle_alpha   90.00
_cell.angle_beta   90.00
_cell.angle_gamma   90.00
#
_symmetry.space_group_name_H-M   'P 1'
#
loop_
_entity.id
_entity.type
_entity.pdbx_description
1 polymer ?
#
loop_
_entity_poly.entity_id
_entity_poly.type
_entity_poly.pdbx_seq_one_letter_code
_entity_poly.pdbx_strand_id
1 'polypeptide(L)'
;MIIGRASAAEADYFEGDILGVKLFNQETPTATIQNAFTPETLAAHLPQAPSESRRTEDGRLCLSPCSVQGPLWAAAAAAAAARPTKPAVSLSCTDSLRRVEFNGCIGQKFLALCPPDCLHANAPLEGCKLFTSKSSICKAALHAGAVPKEGGEVLLTVSEGQPVYDASQGHFGGL
;
A
#
# COMPACT_ATOMS: atom_id res chain seq x y z
N MET A 1 15.17 -3.21 -9.77
CA MET A 1 16.52 -2.74 -9.40
C MET A 1 16.34 -1.49 -8.55
N ILE A 2 16.82 -1.52 -7.30
CA ILE A 2 16.67 -0.43 -6.34
C ILE A 2 18.07 0.04 -5.98
N ILE A 3 18.31 1.34 -6.10
CA ILE A 3 19.52 1.99 -5.61
C ILE A 3 19.10 2.83 -4.41
N GLY A 4 19.64 2.50 -3.23
CA GLY A 4 19.45 3.26 -2.00
C GLY A 4 20.43 4.43 -1.90
N ARG A 5 20.06 5.46 -1.14
CA ARG A 5 20.92 6.62 -0.84
C ARG A 5 22.04 6.24 0.15
N ALA A 6 23.12 7.02 0.17
CA ALA A 6 24.30 6.76 1.01
C ALA A 6 24.12 7.11 2.50
N SER A 7 23.21 8.02 2.88
CA SER A 7 22.91 8.35 4.30
C SER A 7 21.64 9.19 4.44
N ALA A 8 21.04 9.21 5.64
CA ALA A 8 19.86 9.99 6.01
C ALA A 8 20.17 11.40 6.58
N ALA A 9 21.44 11.79 6.67
CA ALA A 9 21.88 12.92 7.50
C ALA A 9 22.24 14.23 6.75
N GLU A 10 22.15 14.30 5.42
CA GLU A 10 22.25 15.56 4.67
C GLU A 10 20.87 15.96 4.17
N ALA A 11 20.09 16.60 5.05
CA ALA A 11 19.01 17.45 4.60
C ALA A 11 19.58 18.87 4.53
N ASP A 12 20.03 19.28 3.33
CA ASP A 12 20.20 20.68 3.00
C ASP A 12 18.82 21.35 3.11
N TYR A 13 18.48 21.85 4.29
CA TYR A 13 17.21 22.51 4.51
C TYR A 13 17.32 23.95 4.00
N PHE A 14 16.42 24.35 3.11
CA PHE A 14 16.29 25.75 2.72
C PHE A 14 15.62 26.53 3.86
N GLU A 15 16.27 27.59 4.35
CA GLU A 15 15.68 28.55 5.29
C GLU A 15 15.11 29.73 4.48
N GLY A 16 13.79 29.80 4.35
CA GLY A 16 13.09 30.86 3.62
C GLY A 16 11.74 30.42 3.05
N ASP A 17 10.93 31.39 2.63
CA ASP A 17 9.61 31.13 2.05
C ASP A 17 9.68 31.05 0.52
N ILE A 18 9.12 29.98 -0.04
CA ILE A 18 8.91 29.88 -1.50
C ILE A 18 7.60 30.60 -1.83
N LEU A 19 7.72 31.84 -2.32
CA LEU A 19 6.56 32.67 -2.66
C LEU A 19 5.82 32.24 -3.93
N GLY A 20 6.46 31.46 -4.81
CA GLY A 20 5.83 30.91 -6.01
C GLY A 20 6.76 30.09 -6.89
N VAL A 21 6.20 29.08 -7.57
CA VAL A 21 6.90 28.26 -8.57
C VAL A 21 6.11 28.34 -9.88
N LYS A 22 6.77 28.74 -10.97
CA LYS A 22 6.15 28.84 -12.30
C LYS A 22 6.86 27.94 -13.29
N LEU A 23 6.15 26.91 -13.75
CA LEU A 23 6.63 25.98 -14.77
C LEU A 23 6.24 26.45 -16.16
N PHE A 24 7.20 26.39 -17.08
CA PHE A 24 6.98 26.66 -18.51
C PHE A 24 7.18 25.36 -19.27
N ASN A 25 6.20 24.98 -20.08
CA ASN A 25 6.23 23.74 -20.87
C ASN A 25 6.80 23.92 -22.28
N GLN A 26 7.43 25.06 -22.54
CA GLN A 26 8.04 25.44 -23.82
C GLN A 26 9.18 26.42 -23.56
N GLU A 27 10.11 26.51 -24.50
CA GLU A 27 11.22 27.47 -24.43
C GLU A 27 10.65 28.90 -24.37
N THR A 28 10.89 29.56 -23.24
CA THR A 28 10.26 30.84 -22.91
C THR A 28 11.34 31.94 -22.88
N PRO A 29 11.14 33.06 -23.59
CA PRO A 29 12.09 34.17 -23.57
C PRO A 29 12.34 34.71 -22.16
N THR A 30 13.58 35.12 -21.87
CA THR A 30 14.00 35.58 -20.53
C THR A 30 13.14 36.74 -20.00
N ALA A 31 12.70 37.64 -20.90
CA ALA A 31 11.82 38.75 -20.53
C ALA A 31 10.46 38.26 -20.00
N THR A 32 9.91 37.20 -20.59
CA THR A 32 8.66 36.58 -20.13
C THR A 32 8.84 35.89 -18.78
N ILE A 33 10.01 35.28 -18.54
CA ILE A 33 10.36 34.70 -17.23
C ILE A 33 10.42 35.80 -16.18
N GLN A 34 11.09 36.93 -16.44
CA GLN A 34 11.19 38.05 -15.49
C GLN A 34 9.83 38.68 -15.16
N ASN A 35 8.99 38.89 -16.18
CA ASN A 35 7.64 39.43 -16.00
C ASN A 35 6.71 38.46 -15.25
N ALA A 36 7.05 37.17 -15.18
CA ALA A 36 6.28 36.18 -14.44
C ALA A 36 6.45 36.28 -12.91
N PHE A 37 7.51 36.95 -12.43
CA PHE A 37 7.84 37.11 -11.02
C PHE A 37 7.78 38.56 -10.54
N THR A 38 6.93 39.40 -11.14
CA THR A 38 6.72 40.77 -10.64
C THR A 38 6.05 40.73 -9.26
N PRO A 39 6.22 41.76 -8.42
CA PRO A 39 5.58 41.82 -7.11
C PRO A 39 4.06 41.66 -7.19
N GLU A 40 3.46 42.15 -8.27
CA GLU A 40 2.02 42.07 -8.55
C GLU A 40 1.58 40.64 -8.86
N THR A 41 2.33 39.89 -9.68
CA THR A 41 2.01 38.49 -9.99
C THR A 41 2.26 37.57 -8.79
N LEU A 42 3.26 37.85 -7.98
CA LEU A 42 3.51 37.15 -6.72
C LEU A 42 2.42 37.44 -5.68
N ALA A 43 2.00 38.70 -5.57
CA ALA A 43 0.98 39.13 -4.61
C ALA A 43 -0.42 38.58 -4.95
N ALA A 44 -0.74 38.37 -6.23
CA ALA A 44 -1.98 37.71 -6.65
C ALA A 44 -2.11 36.25 -6.14
N HIS A 45 -1.01 35.65 -5.67
CA HIS A 45 -0.98 34.27 -5.14
C HIS A 45 -0.64 34.24 -3.64
N LEU A 46 -0.41 35.40 -3.02
CA LEU A 46 -0.38 35.49 -1.57
C LEU A 46 -1.80 35.27 -1.05
N PRO A 47 -2.03 34.30 -0.15
CA PRO A 47 -3.32 34.15 0.48
C PRO A 47 -3.68 35.47 1.18
N GLN A 48 -4.75 36.11 0.74
CA GLN A 48 -5.29 37.28 1.43
C GLN A 48 -5.74 36.81 2.81
N ALA A 49 -5.03 37.26 3.85
CA ALA A 49 -5.35 36.91 5.23
C ALA A 49 -6.82 37.28 5.51
N PRO A 50 -7.68 36.32 5.88
CA PRO A 50 -9.03 36.65 6.33
C PRO A 50 -8.94 37.55 7.55
N SER A 51 -9.82 38.55 7.64
CA SER A 51 -9.85 39.55 8.71
C SER A 51 -10.13 38.97 10.10
N GLU A 52 -10.61 37.73 10.19
CA GLU A 52 -10.82 37.02 11.46
C GLU A 52 -9.79 35.90 11.62
N SER A 53 -8.90 36.08 12.60
CA SER A 53 -7.77 35.20 12.89
C SER A 53 -8.24 33.84 13.43
N ARG A 54 -8.47 32.89 12.53
CA ARG A 54 -8.63 31.49 12.91
C ARG A 54 -7.24 30.91 13.21
N ARG A 55 -7.11 30.17 14.31
CA ARG A 55 -5.85 29.53 14.73
C ARG A 55 -6.02 28.02 14.85
N THR A 56 -4.96 27.26 14.57
CA THR A 56 -4.81 25.84 14.92
C THR A 56 -4.79 25.66 16.44
N GLU A 57 -4.93 24.42 16.94
CA GLU A 57 -4.80 24.12 18.38
C GLU A 57 -3.46 24.60 18.96
N ASP A 58 -2.40 24.58 18.13
CA ASP A 58 -1.07 25.12 18.47
C ASP A 58 -0.93 26.64 18.29
N GLY A 59 -2.04 27.36 18.06
CA GLY A 59 -2.07 28.83 17.99
C GLY A 59 -1.60 29.45 16.67
N ARG A 60 -1.27 28.66 15.64
CA ARG A 60 -0.82 29.17 14.33
C ARG A 60 -2.00 29.61 13.47
N LEU A 61 -1.85 30.74 12.75
CA LEU A 61 -2.91 31.31 11.92
C LEU A 61 -3.25 30.40 10.73
N CYS A 62 -4.53 30.11 10.52
CA CYS A 62 -5.01 29.35 9.37
C CYS A 62 -5.18 30.31 8.18
N LEU A 63 -4.32 30.18 7.17
CA LEU A 63 -4.30 31.07 5.99
C LEU A 63 -5.20 30.59 4.85
N SER A 64 -5.74 29.37 4.91
CA SER A 64 -6.59 28.79 3.88
C SER A 64 -8.07 28.74 4.30
N PRO A 65 -9.01 28.89 3.34
CA PRO A 65 -10.43 28.69 3.61
C PRO A 65 -10.72 27.24 3.98
N CYS A 66 -11.71 27.01 4.84
CA CYS A 66 -12.17 25.67 5.16
C CYS A 66 -12.74 25.00 3.90
N SER A 67 -12.14 23.89 3.47
CA SER A 67 -12.74 22.99 2.50
C SER A 67 -13.40 21.84 3.24
N VAL A 68 -14.69 21.62 3.00
CA VAL A 68 -15.42 20.43 3.47
C VAL A 68 -15.01 19.16 2.70
N GLN A 69 -14.12 19.28 1.73
CA GLN A 69 -13.60 18.14 1.00
C GLN A 69 -12.64 17.39 1.91
N GLY A 70 -13.05 16.19 2.31
CA GLY A 70 -12.17 15.25 2.98
C GLY A 70 -10.85 15.09 2.21
N PRO A 71 -9.78 14.67 2.89
CA PRO A 71 -8.46 14.65 2.29
C PRO A 71 -8.44 13.80 1.02
N LEU A 72 -7.66 14.20 0.01
CA LEU A 72 -7.56 13.51 -1.28
C LEU A 72 -7.21 12.01 -1.16
N TRP A 73 -6.57 11.59 -0.05
CA TRP A 73 -6.32 10.17 0.24
C TRP A 73 -7.61 9.39 0.51
N ALA A 74 -8.67 10.03 1.00
CA ALA A 74 -9.99 9.42 1.16
C ALA A 74 -10.63 9.09 -0.19
N ALA A 75 -10.43 9.95 -1.21
CA ALA A 75 -10.85 9.67 -2.58
C ALA A 75 -10.00 8.56 -3.22
N ALA A 76 -8.70 8.51 -2.94
CA ALA A 76 -7.83 7.42 -3.38
C ALA A 76 -8.17 6.07 -2.73
N ALA A 77 -8.58 6.07 -1.45
CA ALA A 77 -9.07 4.88 -0.75
C ALA A 77 -10.39 4.37 -1.34
N ALA A 78 -11.32 5.29 -1.65
CA ALA A 78 -12.58 4.96 -2.31
C ALA A 78 -12.36 4.41 -3.75
N ALA A 79 -11.40 4.96 -4.50
CA ALA A 79 -11.05 4.49 -5.83
C ALA A 79 -10.28 3.16 -5.83
N ALA A 80 -9.49 2.87 -4.79
CA ALA A 80 -8.82 1.58 -4.62
C ALA A 80 -9.82 0.45 -4.33
N ALA A 81 -10.88 0.73 -3.58
CA ALA A 81 -11.99 -0.20 -3.33
C ALA A 81 -12.84 -0.50 -4.59
N ALA A 82 -12.78 0.37 -5.61
CA ALA A 82 -13.55 0.24 -6.85
C ALA A 82 -12.79 -0.46 -7.99
N ARG A 83 -11.54 -0.91 -7.79
CA ARG A 83 -10.88 -1.76 -8.79
C ARG A 83 -11.59 -3.11 -8.82
N PRO A 84 -11.98 -3.64 -10.00
CA PRO A 84 -12.48 -5.00 -10.12
C PRO A 84 -11.34 -5.97 -9.80
N THR A 85 -11.16 -6.23 -8.51
CA THR A 85 -10.31 -7.31 -8.02
C THR A 85 -11.11 -8.59 -8.18
N LYS A 86 -10.44 -9.68 -8.60
CA LYS A 86 -11.09 -10.99 -8.62
C LYS A 86 -11.60 -11.27 -7.19
N PRO A 87 -12.85 -11.71 -7.02
CA PRO A 87 -13.38 -12.00 -5.69
C PRO A 87 -12.52 -13.06 -4.99
N ALA A 88 -12.47 -12.99 -3.66
CA ALA A 88 -11.76 -13.99 -2.88
C ALA A 88 -12.36 -15.39 -3.12
N VAL A 89 -11.50 -16.39 -3.30
CA VAL A 89 -11.93 -17.78 -3.39
C VAL A 89 -12.22 -18.30 -1.99
N SER A 90 -13.47 -18.68 -1.70
CA SER A 90 -13.83 -19.31 -0.43
C SER A 90 -13.27 -20.72 -0.32
N LEU A 91 -12.54 -20.99 0.75
CA LEU A 91 -11.87 -22.26 0.97
C LEU A 91 -12.50 -23.07 2.10
N SER A 92 -12.29 -24.38 2.04
CA SER A 92 -12.32 -25.30 3.17
C SER A 92 -10.92 -25.47 3.76
N CYS A 93 -10.81 -25.97 5.00
CA CYS A 93 -9.50 -26.19 5.62
C CYS A 93 -8.63 -27.24 4.90
N THR A 94 -9.18 -28.01 3.96
CA THR A 94 -8.44 -29.02 3.18
C THR A 94 -8.09 -28.55 1.77
N ASP A 95 -8.55 -27.38 1.35
CA ASP A 95 -8.32 -26.88 0.00
C ASP A 95 -6.85 -26.52 -0.22
N SER A 96 -6.36 -26.85 -1.41
CA SER A 96 -4.97 -26.64 -1.82
C SER A 96 -4.91 -25.88 -3.15
N LEU A 97 -3.70 -25.53 -3.59
CA LEU A 97 -3.45 -24.92 -4.89
C LEU A 97 -3.83 -25.82 -6.09
N ARG A 98 -4.29 -27.05 -5.86
CA ARG A 98 -4.78 -27.95 -6.91
C ARG A 98 -6.18 -27.63 -7.40
N ARG A 99 -6.92 -26.73 -6.75
CA ARG A 99 -8.22 -26.32 -7.24
C ARG A 99 -8.09 -25.48 -8.51
N VAL A 100 -9.09 -25.58 -9.38
CA VAL A 100 -9.09 -24.93 -10.71
C VAL A 100 -9.04 -23.41 -10.63
N GLU A 101 -9.52 -22.82 -9.54
CA GLU A 101 -9.52 -21.37 -9.32
C GLU A 101 -8.10 -20.80 -9.16
N PHE A 102 -7.13 -21.64 -8.79
CA PHE A 102 -5.72 -21.27 -8.63
C PHE A 102 -4.86 -21.59 -9.85
N ASN A 103 -5.47 -22.09 -10.93
CA ASN A 103 -4.78 -22.25 -12.20
C ASN A 103 -4.38 -20.87 -12.72
N GLY A 104 -3.08 -20.68 -12.95
CA GLY A 104 -2.53 -19.40 -13.36
C GLY A 104 -1.05 -19.49 -13.69
N CYS A 105 -0.50 -18.37 -14.14
CA CYS A 105 0.93 -18.26 -14.38
C CYS A 105 1.68 -18.18 -13.05
N ILE A 106 2.94 -18.62 -13.05
CA ILE A 106 3.86 -18.34 -11.94
C ILE A 106 3.94 -16.82 -11.72
N GLY A 107 3.96 -16.41 -10.46
CA GLY A 107 3.89 -15.03 -10.00
C GLY A 107 2.47 -14.47 -9.89
N GLN A 108 1.45 -15.17 -10.39
CA GLN A 108 0.06 -14.74 -10.26
C GLN A 108 -0.38 -14.78 -8.80
N LYS A 109 -1.14 -13.75 -8.42
CA LYS A 109 -1.68 -13.59 -7.07
C LYS A 109 -3.17 -13.89 -7.03
N PHE A 110 -3.62 -14.53 -5.95
CA PHE A 110 -5.01 -14.89 -5.72
C PHE A 110 -5.40 -14.48 -4.30
N LEU A 111 -6.58 -13.88 -4.15
CA LEU A 111 -7.15 -13.64 -2.84
C LEU A 111 -8.00 -14.87 -2.46
N ALA A 112 -7.88 -15.35 -1.23
CA ALA A 112 -8.65 -16.47 -0.72
C ALA A 112 -9.17 -16.17 0.69
N LEU A 113 -10.28 -16.80 1.05
CA LEU A 113 -10.90 -16.66 2.36
C LEU A 113 -10.85 -18.00 3.10
N CYS A 114 -10.18 -18.01 4.25
CA CYS A 114 -10.06 -19.17 5.12
C CYS A 114 -11.12 -19.16 6.21
N PRO A 115 -11.79 -20.30 6.47
CA PRO A 115 -12.70 -20.43 7.60
C PRO A 115 -11.92 -20.50 8.92
N PRO A 116 -12.60 -20.30 10.06
CA PRO A 116 -12.00 -20.49 11.37
C PRO A 116 -11.57 -21.95 11.61
N ASP A 117 -10.70 -22.13 12.60
CA ASP A 117 -10.35 -23.43 13.20
C ASP A 117 -9.65 -24.45 12.29
N CYS A 118 -8.94 -23.98 11.26
CA CYS A 118 -8.17 -24.86 10.38
C CYS A 118 -6.87 -25.44 10.99
N LEU A 119 -6.49 -25.02 12.21
CA LEU A 119 -5.22 -25.44 12.84
C LEU A 119 -5.15 -26.97 13.02
N HIS A 120 -6.25 -27.58 13.44
CA HIS A 120 -6.34 -29.02 13.72
C HIS A 120 -6.95 -29.82 12.57
N ALA A 121 -7.11 -29.20 11.39
CA ALA A 121 -7.61 -29.90 10.23
C ALA A 121 -6.63 -31.00 9.79
N ASN A 122 -7.20 -32.18 9.50
CA ASN A 122 -6.47 -33.30 8.89
C ASN A 122 -6.22 -33.02 7.41
N ALA A 123 -5.31 -32.08 7.15
CA ALA A 123 -4.89 -31.66 5.82
C ALA A 123 -3.36 -31.70 5.71
N PRO A 124 -2.83 -32.02 4.52
CA PRO A 124 -1.39 -32.04 4.27
C PRO A 124 -0.79 -30.64 4.47
N LEU A 125 0.40 -30.59 5.06
CA LEU A 125 1.19 -29.38 5.19
C LEU A 125 2.66 -29.77 5.02
N GLU A 126 3.28 -29.26 3.97
CA GLU A 126 4.65 -29.56 3.60
C GLU A 126 5.31 -28.26 3.14
N GLY A 127 6.33 -27.83 3.88
CA GLY A 127 7.07 -26.61 3.59
C GLY A 127 7.07 -25.59 4.73
N CYS A 128 7.86 -24.55 4.55
CA CYS A 128 7.98 -23.40 5.44
C CYS A 128 8.36 -22.21 4.57
N LYS A 129 7.59 -21.12 4.64
CA LYS A 129 7.64 -19.94 3.73
C LYS A 129 7.23 -20.26 2.29
N LEU A 130 7.74 -21.35 1.73
CA LEU A 130 7.29 -21.96 0.48
C LEU A 130 6.64 -23.30 0.82
N PHE A 131 5.44 -23.52 0.31
CA PHE A 131 4.64 -24.72 0.59
C PHE A 131 4.37 -25.48 -0.70
N THR A 132 4.27 -26.80 -0.61
CA THR A 132 3.96 -27.62 -1.79
C THR A 132 2.55 -27.32 -2.31
N SER A 133 2.31 -27.54 -3.61
CA SER A 133 0.97 -27.34 -4.19
C SER A 133 -0.12 -28.25 -3.60
N LYS A 134 0.28 -29.31 -2.88
CA LYS A 134 -0.61 -30.23 -2.16
C LYS A 134 -1.02 -29.71 -0.80
N SER A 135 -0.25 -28.81 -0.20
CA SER A 135 -0.50 -28.31 1.15
C SER A 135 -1.83 -27.56 1.23
N SER A 136 -2.50 -27.68 2.37
CA SER A 136 -3.67 -26.86 2.66
C SER A 136 -3.27 -25.41 2.74
N ILE A 137 -3.97 -24.57 1.98
CA ILE A 137 -3.75 -23.13 1.93
C ILE A 137 -3.95 -22.51 3.32
N CYS A 138 -5.06 -22.84 3.98
CA CYS A 138 -5.40 -22.23 5.26
C CYS A 138 -4.49 -22.72 6.39
N LYS A 139 -4.08 -24.00 6.35
CA LYS A 139 -3.12 -24.53 7.32
C LYS A 139 -1.73 -23.93 7.12
N ALA A 140 -1.30 -23.75 5.87
CA ALA A 140 -0.06 -23.05 5.54
C ALA A 140 -0.09 -21.57 5.97
N ALA A 141 -1.22 -20.89 5.77
CA ALA A 141 -1.40 -19.51 6.21
C ALA A 141 -1.31 -19.37 7.74
N LEU A 142 -1.92 -20.29 8.50
CA LEU A 142 -1.79 -20.37 9.96
C LEU A 142 -0.35 -20.71 10.39
N HIS A 143 0.30 -21.67 9.71
CA HIS A 143 1.69 -22.05 9.97
C HIS A 143 2.64 -20.87 9.80
N ALA A 144 2.44 -20.07 8.74
CA ALA A 144 3.21 -18.86 8.48
C ALA A 144 2.83 -17.66 9.38
N GLY A 145 1.73 -17.75 10.14
CA GLY A 145 1.18 -16.63 10.91
C GLY A 145 0.56 -15.52 10.05
N ALA A 146 0.19 -15.84 8.80
CA ALA A 146 -0.41 -14.89 7.86
C ALA A 146 -1.89 -14.60 8.17
N VAL A 147 -2.58 -15.52 8.85
CA VAL A 147 -3.96 -15.36 9.32
C VAL A 147 -4.06 -15.83 10.78
N PRO A 148 -4.99 -15.28 11.58
CA PRO A 148 -5.25 -15.73 12.94
C PRO A 148 -6.09 -17.03 12.95
N LYS A 149 -6.29 -17.64 14.12
CA LYS A 149 -6.99 -18.95 14.26
C LYS A 149 -8.45 -18.89 13.82
N GLU A 150 -9.04 -17.71 13.89
CA GLU A 150 -10.40 -17.39 13.47
C GLU A 150 -10.56 -17.34 11.94
N GLY A 151 -9.46 -17.52 11.19
CA GLY A 151 -9.46 -17.48 9.73
C GLY A 151 -9.37 -16.04 9.21
N GLY A 152 -9.80 -15.85 7.96
CA GLY A 152 -9.77 -14.54 7.30
C GLY A 152 -9.18 -14.59 5.90
N GLU A 153 -8.94 -13.39 5.34
CA GLU A 153 -8.43 -13.23 3.99
C GLU A 153 -6.92 -13.45 3.92
N VAL A 154 -6.47 -14.17 2.90
CA VAL A 154 -5.06 -14.43 2.61
C VAL A 154 -4.75 -14.18 1.14
N LEU A 155 -3.63 -13.49 0.88
CA LEU A 155 -3.13 -13.27 -0.47
C LEU A 155 -2.07 -14.32 -0.82
N LEU A 156 -2.38 -15.15 -1.80
CA LEU A 156 -1.56 -16.24 -2.30
C LEU A 156 -0.76 -15.76 -3.51
N THR A 157 0.48 -16.23 -3.66
CA THR A 157 1.27 -16.06 -4.89
C THR A 157 1.73 -17.44 -5.36
N VAL A 158 1.39 -17.81 -6.60
CA VAL A 158 1.85 -19.08 -7.17
C VAL A 158 3.32 -18.95 -7.56
N SER A 159 4.17 -19.85 -7.11
CA SER A 159 5.59 -19.89 -7.45
C SER A 159 5.94 -21.13 -8.25
N GLU A 160 7.17 -21.19 -8.77
CA GLU A 160 7.73 -22.44 -9.29
C GLU A 160 7.83 -23.50 -8.19
N GLY A 161 7.69 -24.75 -8.61
CA GLY A 161 7.92 -25.89 -7.73
C GLY A 161 9.41 -26.03 -7.41
N GLN A 162 9.72 -26.27 -6.14
CA GLN A 162 11.08 -26.57 -5.71
C GLN A 162 11.33 -28.08 -5.65
N PRO A 163 12.58 -28.54 -5.84
CA PRO A 163 12.92 -29.95 -5.65
C PRO A 163 12.87 -30.37 -4.17
N VAL A 164 13.03 -29.40 -3.25
CA VAL A 164 13.02 -29.59 -1.79
C VAL A 164 12.23 -28.45 -1.15
N TYR A 165 11.48 -28.78 -0.09
CA TYR A 165 10.76 -27.82 0.73
C TYR A 165 11.20 -27.98 2.18
N ASP A 166 11.64 -26.88 2.81
CA ASP A 166 12.09 -26.89 4.20
C ASP A 166 10.93 -27.12 5.17
N ALA A 167 11.20 -27.71 6.34
CA ALA A 167 10.20 -27.87 7.39
C ALA A 167 10.60 -27.07 8.64
N SER A 168 9.61 -26.47 9.30
CA SER A 168 9.80 -25.75 10.56
C SER A 168 8.55 -25.83 11.44
N GLN A 169 8.69 -25.46 12.70
CA GLN A 169 7.56 -25.28 13.60
C GLN A 169 6.69 -24.11 13.13
N GLY A 170 5.38 -24.32 13.08
CA GLY A 170 4.44 -23.27 12.72
C GLY A 170 4.30 -22.21 13.81
N HIS A 171 3.79 -21.04 13.43
CA HIS A 171 3.56 -19.89 14.30
C HIS A 171 2.74 -20.25 15.57
N PHE A 172 1.78 -21.17 15.44
CA PHE A 172 0.94 -21.65 16.55
C PHE A 172 1.42 -22.98 17.17
N GLY A 173 2.65 -23.42 16.89
CA GLY A 173 3.23 -24.66 17.42
C GLY A 173 2.69 -25.95 16.81
N GLY A 174 1.95 -25.85 15.70
CA GLY A 174 1.49 -26.99 14.90
C GLY A 174 2.45 -27.31 13.74
N LEU A 175 2.57 -28.61 13.42
CA LEU A 175 3.25 -29.14 12.23
C LEU A 175 2.39 -28.99 10.97
#